data_AF-A0A954L081-F1
#
_entry.id   AF-A0A954L081-F1
#
_cell.length_a   1.000
_cell.length_b   1.000
_cell.length_c   1.000
_cell.angle_alpha   90.00
_cell.angle_beta   90.00
_cell.angle_gamma   90.00
#
_symmetry.space_group_name_H-M   'P 1'
#
loop_
_entity.id
_entity.type
_entity.pdbx_description
1 polymer ?
#
loop_
_entity_poly.entity_id
_entity_poly.type
_entity_poly.pdbx_seq_one_letter_code
_entity_poly.pdbx_strand_id
1 'polypeptide(L)'
;WSKTGDMLVFFRRLKDDPVVTNWLTQIHVINVDGTALHPLTDGTHTDFNQTWTRDGHNTPIWNRRHPDKVSFQVMASKVGNKPGQEIALTDSSYHTWAYSCLTDGRILVQCTHPQQGWGYYLMTPNPGGEPRFQRIRCELAKTGILDRVSISPGETKVCFEYQNGFEYHNTGRTLYIADFDQEEPSITNAKAFANEKGADRWFAYPRWTKDEQAIVYHASPSLYLYTLSDGKTAKVSTKEGADYRYPHCEAAPK
;
A
#
# COMPACT_ATOMS: atom_id res chain seq x y z
N TRP A 1 5.69 8.24 4.04
CA TRP A 1 6.30 9.07 5.10
C TRP A 1 6.27 8.30 6.41
N SER A 2 7.25 8.51 7.29
CA SER A 2 7.19 8.02 8.68
C SER A 2 6.01 8.67 9.42
N LYS A 3 5.53 8.07 10.50
CA LYS A 3 4.44 8.64 11.31
C LYS A 3 4.83 9.98 11.94
N THR A 4 6.12 10.15 12.23
CA THR A 4 6.76 11.39 12.72
C THR A 4 6.90 12.46 11.65
N GLY A 5 6.77 12.11 10.36
CA GLY A 5 6.79 13.06 9.25
C GLY A 5 8.19 13.58 8.88
N ASP A 6 9.23 12.98 9.43
CA ASP A 6 10.64 13.39 9.29
C ASP A 6 11.46 12.48 8.37
N MET A 7 10.91 11.33 7.96
CA MET A 7 11.60 10.36 7.10
C MET A 7 10.72 9.87 5.95
N LEU A 8 11.37 9.53 4.84
CA LEU A 8 10.79 8.82 3.71
C LEU A 8 11.35 7.41 3.63
N VAL A 9 10.52 6.46 3.24
CA VAL A 9 10.96 5.12 2.79
C VAL A 9 10.56 4.96 1.34
N PHE A 10 11.51 4.58 0.50
CA PHE A 10 11.31 4.48 -0.95
C PHE A 10 12.16 3.37 -1.55
N PHE A 11 11.74 2.83 -2.69
CA PHE A 11 12.62 1.97 -3.48
C PHE A 11 13.32 2.76 -4.57
N ARG A 12 14.58 2.39 -4.87
CA ARG A 12 15.28 2.78 -6.08
C ARG A 12 15.30 1.59 -7.02
N ARG A 13 14.98 1.81 -8.29
CA ARG A 13 15.10 0.79 -9.32
C ARG A 13 16.55 0.70 -9.77
N LEU A 14 17.15 -0.48 -9.64
CA LEU A 14 18.56 -0.74 -9.99
C LEU A 14 18.69 -1.44 -11.34
N LYS A 15 17.76 -2.36 -11.66
CA LYS A 15 17.70 -3.06 -12.94
C LYS A 15 16.28 -3.15 -13.44
N ASP A 16 16.11 -2.81 -14.72
CA ASP A 16 14.83 -2.85 -15.42
C ASP A 16 14.60 -4.23 -16.04
N ASP A 17 13.33 -4.59 -16.16
CA ASP A 17 12.84 -5.76 -16.87
C ASP A 17 11.48 -5.40 -17.51
N PRO A 18 11.12 -5.93 -18.70
CA PRO A 18 9.80 -5.72 -19.29
C PRO A 18 8.65 -6.15 -18.36
N VAL A 19 8.89 -7.17 -17.55
CA VAL A 19 7.96 -7.63 -16.52
C VAL A 19 8.31 -6.92 -15.21
N VAL A 20 7.41 -6.04 -14.74
CA VAL A 20 7.64 -5.21 -13.54
C VAL A 20 8.06 -6.04 -12.32
N THR A 21 7.49 -7.24 -12.15
CA THR A 21 7.82 -8.12 -11.03
C THR A 21 9.20 -8.77 -11.12
N ASN A 22 10.00 -8.50 -12.16
CA ASN A 22 11.38 -8.96 -12.28
C ASN A 22 12.40 -7.82 -12.10
N TRP A 23 11.96 -6.59 -11.79
CA TRP A 23 12.87 -5.49 -11.49
C TRP A 23 13.75 -5.81 -10.28
N LEU A 24 15.00 -5.38 -10.31
CA LEU A 24 15.80 -5.32 -9.08
C LEU A 24 15.64 -3.93 -8.48
N THR A 25 15.24 -3.89 -7.22
CA THR A 25 15.02 -2.65 -6.49
C THR A 25 15.70 -2.69 -5.13
N GLN A 26 15.99 -1.51 -4.59
CA GLN A 26 16.65 -1.35 -3.31
C GLN A 26 15.85 -0.40 -2.43
N ILE A 27 15.45 -0.86 -1.25
CA ILE A 27 14.73 -0.04 -0.26
C ILE A 27 15.73 0.88 0.42
N HIS A 28 15.35 2.15 0.55
CA HIS A 28 16.13 3.20 1.19
C HIS A 28 15.27 3.96 2.19
N VAL A 29 15.96 4.54 3.18
CA VAL A 29 15.42 5.57 4.08
C VAL A 29 16.24 6.84 3.90
N ILE A 30 15.57 7.99 3.99
CA ILE A 30 16.17 9.32 3.94
C ILE A 30 15.39 10.26 4.86
N ASN A 31 16.07 11.24 5.45
CA ASN A 31 15.41 12.34 6.14
C ASN A 31 14.72 13.25 5.11
N VAL A 32 13.65 13.92 5.52
CA VAL A 32 12.87 14.81 4.64
C VAL A 32 13.67 16.03 4.19
N ASP A 33 14.69 16.42 4.94
CA ASP A 33 15.66 17.47 4.56
C ASP A 33 16.72 16.99 3.53
N GLY A 34 16.66 15.72 3.11
CA GLY A 34 17.57 15.11 2.14
C GLY A 34 18.84 14.51 2.75
N THR A 35 19.01 14.57 4.07
CA THR A 35 20.18 13.99 4.75
C THR A 35 19.98 12.51 5.10
N ALA A 36 21.06 11.85 5.55
CA ALA A 36 21.04 10.48 6.07
C ALA A 36 20.47 9.40 5.13
N LEU A 37 20.59 9.58 3.80
CA LEU A 37 20.24 8.55 2.84
C LEU A 37 21.05 7.27 3.07
N HIS A 38 20.37 6.14 3.28
CA HIS A 38 21.01 4.83 3.38
C HIS A 38 20.09 3.71 2.86
N PRO A 39 20.66 2.64 2.29
CA PRO A 39 19.89 1.47 1.87
C PRO A 39 19.58 0.55 3.05
N LEU A 40 18.39 -0.05 3.04
CA LEU A 40 17.98 -1.13 3.94
C LEU A 40 18.11 -2.52 3.30
N THR A 41 18.17 -2.60 1.98
CA THR A 41 18.32 -3.86 1.23
C THR A 41 19.51 -3.79 0.29
N ASP A 42 20.02 -4.94 -0.17
CA ASP A 42 21.24 -5.03 -0.98
C ASP A 42 20.98 -4.78 -2.48
N GLY A 43 19.71 -4.72 -2.88
CA GLY A 43 19.32 -4.52 -4.27
C GLY A 43 19.33 -5.79 -5.11
N THR A 44 19.41 -6.98 -4.51
CA THR A 44 19.41 -8.27 -5.23
C THR A 44 18.02 -8.86 -5.43
N HIS A 45 16.98 -8.21 -4.91
CA HIS A 45 15.59 -8.67 -4.93
C HIS A 45 14.66 -7.65 -5.58
N THR A 46 13.45 -8.10 -5.90
CA THR A 46 12.31 -7.23 -6.21
C THR A 46 11.60 -6.86 -4.91
N ASP A 47 11.84 -5.65 -4.42
CA ASP A 47 11.22 -5.06 -3.23
C ASP A 47 10.27 -3.90 -3.63
N PHE A 48 8.99 -3.98 -3.26
CA PHE A 48 7.94 -3.02 -3.65
C PHE A 48 7.05 -2.57 -2.49
N ASN A 49 6.31 -1.48 -2.73
CA ASN A 49 5.22 -0.97 -1.89
C ASN A 49 5.59 -0.83 -0.41
N GLN A 50 6.77 -0.27 -0.17
CA GLN A 50 7.24 0.06 1.15
C GLN A 50 6.31 1.03 1.89
N THR A 51 6.15 0.81 3.18
CA THR A 51 5.42 1.69 4.09
C THR A 51 6.04 1.62 5.49
N TRP A 52 5.48 2.38 6.43
CA TRP A 52 5.90 2.36 7.83
C TRP A 52 4.80 1.73 8.69
N THR A 53 5.18 1.00 9.73
CA THR A 53 4.25 0.66 10.80
C THR A 53 3.73 1.92 11.48
N ARG A 54 2.51 1.83 12.04
CA ARG A 54 1.85 2.94 12.75
C ARG A 54 1.79 2.74 14.26
N ASP A 55 2.45 1.70 14.75
CA ASP A 55 2.53 1.24 16.14
C ASP A 55 3.45 2.08 17.04
N GLY A 56 3.89 3.25 16.57
CA GLY A 56 4.83 4.11 17.29
C GLY A 56 6.31 3.76 17.09
N HIS A 57 6.63 2.60 16.51
CA HIS A 57 8.03 2.21 16.28
C HIS A 57 8.62 2.74 14.98
N ASN A 58 7.80 3.22 14.04
CA ASN A 58 8.23 3.61 12.69
C ASN A 58 9.12 2.51 12.08
N THR A 59 8.63 1.29 11.99
CA THR A 59 9.36 0.18 11.34
C THR A 59 9.07 0.21 9.84
N PRO A 60 10.07 0.37 8.95
CA PRO A 60 9.90 0.14 7.52
C PRO A 60 9.50 -1.31 7.23
N ILE A 61 8.46 -1.48 6.41
CA ILE A 61 8.07 -2.77 5.84
C ILE A 61 7.91 -2.66 4.32
N TRP A 62 8.04 -3.77 3.60
CA TRP A 62 7.84 -3.83 2.14
C TRP A 62 7.48 -5.24 1.68
N ASN A 63 7.08 -5.38 0.42
CA ASN A 63 6.78 -6.65 -0.21
C ASN A 63 7.98 -7.11 -1.05
N ARG A 64 8.59 -8.24 -0.69
CA ARG A 64 9.70 -8.86 -1.41
C ARG A 64 9.20 -10.03 -2.24
N ARG A 65 9.53 -10.09 -3.52
CA ARG A 65 9.26 -11.27 -4.35
C ARG A 65 10.11 -12.45 -3.87
N HIS A 66 9.49 -13.62 -3.81
CA HIS A 66 10.20 -14.88 -3.60
C HIS A 66 11.14 -15.16 -4.79
N PRO A 67 12.36 -15.68 -4.55
CA PRO A 67 13.31 -15.93 -5.63
C PRO A 67 12.85 -17.03 -6.61
N ASP A 68 12.15 -18.03 -6.10
CA ASP A 68 11.81 -19.28 -6.77
C ASP A 68 10.39 -19.31 -7.39
N LYS A 69 9.55 -18.31 -7.10
CA LYS A 69 8.15 -18.27 -7.57
C LYS A 69 7.60 -16.85 -7.67
N VAL A 70 6.57 -16.67 -8.50
CA VAL A 70 5.86 -15.39 -8.68
C VAL A 70 4.88 -15.16 -7.51
N SER A 71 5.44 -14.97 -6.32
CA SER A 71 4.70 -14.64 -5.10
C SER A 71 5.55 -13.75 -4.19
N PHE A 72 4.95 -13.20 -3.12
CA PHE A 72 5.60 -12.20 -2.29
C PHE A 72 5.53 -12.59 -0.80
N GLN A 73 6.46 -12.05 -0.03
CA GLN A 73 6.48 -12.04 1.43
C GLN A 73 6.61 -10.61 1.94
N VAL A 74 6.17 -10.40 3.17
CA VAL A 74 6.34 -9.12 3.86
C VAL A 74 7.67 -9.13 4.61
N MET A 75 8.49 -8.11 4.37
CA MET A 75 9.77 -7.89 5.02
C MET A 75 9.70 -6.67 5.94
N ALA A 76 10.59 -6.62 6.92
CA ALA A 76 10.78 -5.47 7.79
C ALA A 76 12.25 -5.24 8.10
N SER A 77 12.62 -4.00 8.44
CA SER A 77 13.93 -3.67 9.00
C SER A 77 13.81 -2.47 9.93
N LYS A 78 14.93 -1.96 10.43
CA LYS A 78 14.99 -0.78 11.29
C LYS A 78 15.76 0.35 10.61
N VAL A 79 15.45 1.59 10.95
CA VAL A 79 16.25 2.73 10.51
C VAL A 79 17.69 2.57 11.01
N GLY A 80 18.66 2.78 10.12
CA GLY A 80 20.09 2.60 10.42
C GLY A 80 20.61 1.17 10.26
N ASN A 81 19.75 0.18 10.03
CA ASN A 81 20.20 -1.15 9.66
C ASN A 81 20.92 -1.13 8.31
N LYS A 82 21.83 -2.08 8.13
CA LYS A 82 22.52 -2.38 6.88
C LYS A 82 21.76 -3.46 6.10
N PRO A 83 21.95 -3.52 4.76
CA PRO A 83 21.51 -4.64 3.96
C PRO A 83 21.88 -6.00 4.55
N GLY A 84 20.95 -6.95 4.55
CA GLY A 84 21.08 -8.28 5.15
C GLY A 84 20.63 -8.36 6.62
N GLN A 85 20.27 -7.24 7.25
CA GLN A 85 19.69 -7.22 8.60
C GLN A 85 18.16 -7.14 8.60
N GLU A 86 17.52 -7.10 7.43
CA GLU A 86 16.08 -7.25 7.31
C GLU A 86 15.60 -8.64 7.74
N ILE A 87 14.35 -8.71 8.19
CA ILE A 87 13.68 -9.93 8.64
C ILE A 87 12.40 -10.15 7.84
N ALA A 88 12.05 -11.41 7.61
CA ALA A 88 10.75 -11.76 7.07
C ALA A 88 9.68 -11.72 8.18
N LEU A 89 8.53 -11.11 7.89
CA LEU A 89 7.33 -11.15 8.73
C LEU A 89 6.40 -12.30 8.34
N THR A 90 6.57 -12.86 7.14
CA THR A 90 5.90 -14.06 6.64
C THR A 90 6.94 -14.92 5.92
N ASP A 91 6.94 -16.23 6.16
CA ASP A 91 7.88 -17.14 5.48
C ASP A 91 7.45 -17.48 4.04
N SER A 92 8.23 -18.35 3.39
CA SER A 92 8.03 -18.75 1.99
C SER A 92 6.79 -19.60 1.72
N SER A 93 6.11 -20.13 2.74
CA SER A 93 4.83 -20.82 2.56
C SER A 93 3.69 -19.87 2.18
N TYR A 94 3.84 -18.57 2.44
CA TYR A 94 2.84 -17.56 2.17
C TYR A 94 3.06 -16.85 0.82
N HIS A 95 1.95 -16.50 0.17
CA HIS A 95 1.90 -15.32 -0.70
C HIS A 95 1.21 -14.22 0.10
N THR A 96 1.96 -13.20 0.54
CA THR A 96 1.44 -12.08 1.32
C THR A 96 1.88 -10.75 0.72
N TRP A 97 0.93 -9.83 0.62
CA TRP A 97 1.14 -8.48 0.12
C TRP A 97 0.57 -7.47 1.12
N ALA A 98 1.45 -6.72 1.77
CA ALA A 98 1.10 -5.65 2.70
C ALA A 98 0.65 -4.37 1.99
N TYR A 99 -0.36 -3.73 2.57
CA TYR A 99 -0.90 -2.46 2.09
C TYR A 99 -0.75 -1.32 3.09
N SER A 100 -1.36 -1.48 4.27
CA SER A 100 -1.50 -0.41 5.27
C SER A 100 -1.36 -0.97 6.67
N CYS A 101 -0.78 -0.20 7.59
CA CYS A 101 -0.55 -0.62 8.97
C CYS A 101 -1.51 0.10 9.92
N LEU A 102 -1.90 -0.58 10.99
CA LEU A 102 -2.72 -0.04 12.07
C LEU A 102 -1.83 0.41 13.24
N THR A 103 -2.39 1.23 14.11
CA THR A 103 -1.74 1.77 15.31
C THR A 103 -1.52 0.74 16.40
N ASP A 104 -2.21 -0.39 16.34
CA ASP A 104 -1.99 -1.53 17.23
C ASP A 104 -0.93 -2.53 16.72
N GLY A 105 -0.29 -2.22 15.58
CA GLY A 105 0.76 -3.04 14.98
C GLY A 105 0.26 -4.12 14.03
N ARG A 106 -1.05 -4.28 13.83
CA ARG A 106 -1.59 -5.14 12.76
C ARG A 106 -1.33 -4.52 11.38
N ILE A 107 -1.25 -5.38 10.37
CA ILE A 107 -1.02 -5.00 8.97
C ILE A 107 -2.19 -5.53 8.14
N LEU A 108 -2.84 -4.65 7.38
CA LEU A 108 -3.80 -5.07 6.36
C LEU A 108 -3.03 -5.63 5.16
N VAL A 109 -3.26 -6.90 4.88
CA VAL A 109 -2.61 -7.66 3.81
C VAL A 109 -3.63 -8.31 2.89
N GLN A 110 -3.30 -8.49 1.61
CA GLN A 110 -3.84 -9.57 0.80
C GLN A 110 -2.95 -10.81 1.03
N CYS A 111 -3.54 -11.99 1.20
CA CYS A 111 -2.79 -13.20 1.45
C CYS A 111 -3.46 -14.42 0.83
N THR A 112 -2.66 -15.33 0.26
CA THR A 112 -3.04 -16.72 0.02
C THR A 112 -2.58 -17.54 1.21
N HIS A 113 -3.41 -17.57 2.26
CA HIS A 113 -3.08 -18.28 3.50
C HIS A 113 -3.14 -19.80 3.28
N PRO A 114 -2.17 -20.59 3.80
CA PRO A 114 -2.14 -22.04 3.53
C PRO A 114 -3.39 -22.79 3.98
N GLN A 115 -3.99 -22.40 5.12
CA GLN A 115 -5.21 -23.02 5.67
C GLN A 115 -6.49 -22.21 5.40
N GLN A 116 -6.44 -20.87 5.45
CA GLN A 116 -7.63 -20.01 5.28
C GLN A 116 -7.91 -19.62 3.82
N GLY A 117 -6.98 -19.90 2.91
CA GLY A 117 -7.09 -19.57 1.49
C GLY A 117 -6.86 -18.09 1.17
N TRP A 118 -7.16 -17.72 -0.07
CA TRP A 118 -7.00 -16.35 -0.56
C TRP A 118 -7.99 -15.38 0.11
N GLY A 119 -7.53 -14.18 0.44
CA GLY A 119 -8.39 -13.11 0.96
C GLY A 119 -7.60 -11.91 1.48
N TYR A 120 -8.31 -11.04 2.19
CA TYR A 120 -7.74 -9.91 2.91
C TYR A 120 -7.78 -10.19 4.40
N TYR A 121 -6.73 -9.80 5.10
CA TYR A 121 -6.54 -10.12 6.51
C TYR A 121 -5.93 -8.95 7.26
N LEU A 122 -6.25 -8.84 8.55
CA LEU A 122 -5.40 -8.15 9.52
C LEU A 122 -4.38 -9.16 10.06
N MET A 123 -3.14 -9.02 9.62
CA MET A 123 -2.01 -9.82 10.06
C MET A 123 -1.39 -9.19 11.32
N THR A 124 -1.25 -9.95 12.39
CA THR A 124 -0.41 -9.61 13.54
C THR A 124 0.97 -10.25 13.32
N PRO A 125 2.04 -9.46 13.11
CA PRO A 125 3.38 -10.00 12.93
C PRO A 125 3.87 -10.74 14.18
N ASN A 126 4.66 -11.79 13.98
CA ASN A 126 5.36 -12.51 15.04
C ASN A 126 6.76 -12.90 14.56
N PRO A 127 7.72 -11.96 14.50
CA PRO A 127 9.06 -12.22 13.99
C PRO A 127 9.72 -13.44 14.65
N GLY A 128 10.14 -14.42 13.84
CA GLY A 128 10.74 -15.67 14.32
C GLY A 128 9.73 -16.75 14.72
N GLY A 129 8.43 -16.48 14.65
CA GLY A 129 7.35 -17.43 14.84
C GLY A 129 6.26 -17.27 13.76
N GLU A 130 5.11 -17.91 13.96
CA GLU A 130 4.01 -17.80 13.01
C GLU A 130 3.18 -16.53 13.24
N PRO A 131 2.94 -15.72 12.19
CA PRO A 131 2.05 -14.58 12.26
C PRO A 131 0.58 -15.03 12.37
N ARG A 132 -0.25 -14.22 13.03
CA ARG A 132 -1.69 -14.48 13.17
C ARG A 132 -2.47 -13.70 12.13
N PHE A 133 -3.44 -14.34 11.47
CA PHE A 133 -4.31 -13.69 10.47
C PHE A 133 -5.77 -13.69 10.89
N GLN A 134 -6.39 -12.51 10.84
CA GLN A 134 -7.84 -12.34 11.04
C GLN A 134 -8.47 -11.93 9.72
N ARG A 135 -9.38 -12.74 9.18
CA ARG A 135 -9.98 -12.50 7.87
C ARG A 135 -10.88 -11.27 7.88
N ILE A 136 -10.70 -10.39 6.91
CA ILE A 136 -11.55 -9.22 6.69
C ILE A 136 -12.77 -9.64 5.88
N ARG A 137 -13.97 -9.43 6.41
CA ARG A 137 -15.22 -9.62 5.68
C ARG A 137 -15.43 -8.46 4.69
N CYS A 138 -15.53 -8.77 3.41
CA CYS A 138 -15.77 -7.78 2.36
C CYS A 138 -16.52 -8.43 1.19
N GLU A 139 -17.70 -7.93 0.85
CA GLU A 139 -18.51 -8.51 -0.24
C GLU A 139 -17.85 -8.30 -1.61
N LEU A 140 -17.25 -7.12 -1.86
CA LEU A 140 -16.52 -6.85 -3.10
C LEU A 140 -15.34 -7.81 -3.32
N ALA A 141 -14.70 -8.28 -2.24
CA ALA A 141 -13.60 -9.23 -2.34
C ALA A 141 -14.03 -10.61 -2.87
N LYS A 142 -15.34 -10.91 -2.91
CA LYS A 142 -15.86 -12.17 -3.50
C LYS A 142 -15.91 -12.12 -5.03
N THR A 143 -15.97 -10.93 -5.60
CA THR A 143 -16.18 -10.72 -7.04
C THR A 143 -14.99 -10.04 -7.72
N GLY A 144 -13.96 -9.66 -6.97
CA GLY A 144 -12.83 -8.93 -7.54
C GLY A 144 -11.67 -8.69 -6.57
N ILE A 145 -10.74 -7.85 -7.01
CA ILE A 145 -9.50 -7.54 -6.30
C ILE A 145 -9.56 -6.10 -5.78
N LEU A 146 -9.32 -5.94 -4.49
CA LEU A 146 -9.01 -4.68 -3.84
C LEU A 146 -7.49 -4.51 -3.87
N ASP A 147 -7.00 -3.35 -4.30
CA ASP A 147 -5.56 -3.11 -4.39
C ASP A 147 -5.18 -1.71 -3.89
N ARG A 148 -3.90 -1.58 -3.52
CA ARG A 148 -3.30 -0.38 -2.90
C ARG A 148 -4.19 0.20 -1.79
N VAL A 149 -4.77 -0.68 -0.98
CA VAL A 149 -5.71 -0.36 0.09
C VAL A 149 -5.05 0.59 1.09
N SER A 150 -5.75 1.65 1.48
CA SER A 150 -5.27 2.65 2.44
C SER A 150 -6.28 2.83 3.55
N ILE A 151 -5.88 2.50 4.78
CA ILE A 151 -6.65 2.78 5.98
C ILE A 151 -6.53 4.28 6.31
N SER A 152 -7.61 4.88 6.79
CA SER A 152 -7.66 6.29 7.18
C SER A 152 -6.87 6.54 8.48
N PRO A 153 -6.30 7.74 8.70
CA PRO A 153 -5.67 8.16 9.95
C PRO A 153 -6.32 7.68 11.26
N GLY A 154 -7.64 7.76 11.41
CA GLY A 154 -8.45 7.35 12.55
C GLY A 154 -8.96 5.90 12.51
N GLU A 155 -8.59 5.13 11.48
CA GLU A 155 -8.84 3.67 11.41
C GLU A 155 -10.32 3.27 11.39
N THR A 156 -11.19 4.15 10.88
CA THR A 156 -12.63 3.89 10.71
C THR A 156 -13.05 3.77 9.25
N LYS A 157 -12.17 4.12 8.31
CA LYS A 157 -12.45 4.06 6.87
C LYS A 157 -11.27 3.51 6.09
N VAL A 158 -11.56 3.02 4.89
CA VAL A 158 -10.56 2.64 3.89
C VAL A 158 -10.88 3.26 2.54
N CYS A 159 -9.84 3.53 1.75
CA CYS A 159 -9.98 3.77 0.32
C CYS A 159 -9.09 2.81 -0.46
N PHE A 160 -9.53 2.39 -1.64
CA PHE A 160 -8.85 1.35 -2.41
C PHE A 160 -9.19 1.41 -3.89
N GLU A 161 -8.35 0.78 -4.70
CA GLU A 161 -8.69 0.44 -6.07
C GLU A 161 -9.48 -0.87 -6.10
N TYR A 162 -10.44 -0.96 -7.00
CA TYR A 162 -11.17 -2.19 -7.25
C TYR A 162 -11.17 -2.53 -8.73
N GLN A 163 -10.91 -3.79 -9.03
CA GLN A 163 -11.23 -4.39 -10.32
C GLN A 163 -12.23 -5.53 -10.10
N ASN A 164 -13.19 -5.64 -11.02
CA ASN A 164 -14.05 -6.81 -11.08
C ASN A 164 -13.32 -7.99 -11.72
N GLY A 165 -13.51 -9.19 -11.19
CA GLY A 165 -12.76 -10.38 -11.61
C GLY A 165 -11.34 -10.44 -11.04
N PHE A 166 -10.72 -11.60 -11.22
CA PHE A 166 -9.42 -11.95 -10.63
C PHE A 166 -8.26 -11.96 -11.63
N GLU A 167 -8.53 -11.70 -12.90
CA GLU A 167 -7.49 -11.42 -13.90
C GLU A 167 -6.99 -10.00 -13.70
N TYR A 168 -5.70 -9.84 -13.37
CA TYR A 168 -5.16 -8.56 -12.96
C TYR A 168 -5.06 -7.57 -14.14
N HIS A 169 -5.69 -6.41 -14.02
CA HIS A 169 -5.59 -5.30 -14.99
C HIS A 169 -5.20 -4.00 -14.29
N ASN A 170 -4.31 -3.22 -14.90
CA ASN A 170 -3.88 -1.92 -14.33
C ASN A 170 -4.86 -0.77 -14.64
N THR A 171 -5.60 -0.85 -15.74
CA THR A 171 -6.57 0.15 -16.19
C THR A 171 -8.00 -0.30 -15.89
N GLY A 172 -8.98 0.61 -16.04
CA GLY A 172 -10.39 0.27 -15.86
C GLY A 172 -10.84 0.17 -14.40
N ARG A 173 -9.93 0.37 -13.43
CA ARG A 173 -10.22 0.25 -12.00
C ARG A 173 -11.07 1.40 -11.48
N THR A 174 -11.98 1.07 -10.57
CA THR A 174 -12.81 2.04 -9.83
C THR A 174 -12.18 2.31 -8.47
N LEU A 175 -12.18 3.56 -8.01
CA LEU A 175 -11.74 3.91 -6.67
C LEU A 175 -12.92 3.98 -5.72
N TYR A 176 -12.79 3.29 -4.59
CA TYR A 176 -13.82 3.21 -3.56
C TYR A 176 -13.36 3.84 -2.25
N ILE A 177 -14.33 4.35 -1.50
CA ILE A 177 -14.25 4.65 -0.08
C ILE A 177 -15.24 3.73 0.65
N ALA A 178 -14.88 3.19 1.80
CA ALA A 178 -15.70 2.26 2.56
C ALA A 178 -15.50 2.43 4.06
N ASP A 179 -16.45 1.94 4.86
CA ASP A 179 -16.29 1.83 6.31
C ASP A 179 -15.38 0.66 6.64
N PHE A 180 -14.59 0.82 7.70
CA PHE A 180 -13.63 -0.18 8.16
C PHE A 180 -13.79 -0.38 9.67
N ASP A 181 -13.93 -1.64 10.06
CA ASP A 181 -13.97 -2.07 11.45
C ASP A 181 -12.76 -2.98 11.70
N GLN A 182 -11.93 -2.61 12.68
CA GLN A 182 -10.74 -3.37 13.05
C GLN A 182 -11.00 -4.39 14.18
N GLU A 183 -12.02 -4.20 15.00
CA GLU A 183 -12.37 -5.09 16.11
C GLU A 183 -13.11 -6.32 15.59
N GLU A 184 -14.02 -6.10 14.64
CA GLU A 184 -14.62 -7.15 13.81
C GLU A 184 -14.18 -6.96 12.34
N PRO A 185 -12.97 -7.44 11.97
CA PRO A 185 -12.32 -7.13 10.69
C PRO A 185 -13.28 -7.17 9.50
N SER A 186 -13.67 -5.99 9.01
CA SER A 186 -14.64 -5.88 7.92
C SER A 186 -14.48 -4.58 7.13
N ILE A 187 -14.81 -4.67 5.85
CA ILE A 187 -14.93 -3.53 4.93
C ILE A 187 -16.36 -3.55 4.38
N THR A 188 -17.12 -2.53 4.70
CA THR A 188 -18.56 -2.45 4.39
C THR A 188 -18.93 -1.09 3.79
N ASN A 189 -20.15 -0.95 3.26
CA ASN A 189 -20.67 0.33 2.73
C ASN A 189 -19.76 0.99 1.67
N ALA A 190 -19.12 0.19 0.81
CA ALA A 190 -18.24 0.68 -0.22
C ALA A 190 -19.00 1.55 -1.24
N LYS A 191 -18.49 2.75 -1.50
CA LYS A 191 -19.03 3.73 -2.46
C LYS A 191 -17.93 4.12 -3.44
N ALA A 192 -18.23 4.03 -4.74
CA ALA A 192 -17.32 4.53 -5.75
C ALA A 192 -17.25 6.07 -5.65
N PHE A 193 -16.05 6.63 -5.72
CA PHE A 193 -15.84 8.08 -5.76
C PHE A 193 -15.08 8.54 -7.01
N ALA A 194 -14.41 7.61 -7.72
CA ALA A 194 -13.79 7.90 -9.01
C ALA A 194 -13.82 6.69 -9.94
N ASN A 195 -14.00 6.96 -11.23
CA ASN A 195 -14.04 5.97 -12.31
C ASN A 195 -15.11 4.87 -12.13
N GLU A 196 -16.29 5.23 -11.65
CA GLU A 196 -17.43 4.29 -11.49
C GLU A 196 -17.84 3.65 -12.81
N LYS A 197 -17.72 4.39 -13.93
CA LYS A 197 -18.02 3.89 -15.28
C LYS A 197 -16.95 2.93 -15.84
N GLY A 198 -15.84 2.71 -15.11
CA GLY A 198 -14.78 1.80 -15.53
C GLY A 198 -14.07 2.22 -16.83
N ALA A 199 -13.81 3.52 -17.01
CA ALA A 199 -13.06 3.98 -18.19
C ALA A 199 -11.69 3.30 -18.22
N ASP A 200 -11.27 2.84 -19.41
CA ASP A 200 -10.00 2.14 -19.64
C ASP A 200 -8.80 3.09 -19.55
N ARG A 201 -8.54 3.52 -18.32
CA ARG A 201 -7.53 4.49 -17.94
C ARG A 201 -7.03 4.10 -16.55
N TRP A 202 -5.79 4.49 -16.26
CA TRP A 202 -5.19 4.19 -14.98
C TRP A 202 -5.68 5.16 -13.89
N PHE A 203 -6.51 4.65 -12.98
CA PHE A 203 -6.91 5.30 -11.73
C PHE A 203 -6.31 4.53 -10.57
N ALA A 204 -5.57 5.20 -9.70
CA ALA A 204 -4.78 4.49 -8.71
C ALA A 204 -4.35 5.28 -7.48
N TYR A 205 -3.80 4.54 -6.52
CA TYR A 205 -3.15 5.05 -5.30
C TYR A 205 -3.99 6.08 -4.53
N PRO A 206 -5.25 5.77 -4.17
CA PRO A 206 -6.01 6.64 -3.29
C PRO A 206 -5.32 6.69 -1.91
N ARG A 207 -5.05 7.89 -1.40
CA ARG A 207 -4.42 8.11 -0.08
C ARG A 207 -5.15 9.20 0.69
N TRP A 208 -5.27 9.01 1.99
CA TRP A 208 -5.94 9.94 2.89
C TRP A 208 -5.07 11.13 3.25
N THR A 209 -5.67 12.31 3.28
CA THR A 209 -5.13 13.47 3.99
C THR A 209 -5.08 13.21 5.50
N LYS A 210 -4.17 13.88 6.22
CA LYS A 210 -3.95 13.65 7.65
C LYS A 210 -5.17 13.98 8.52
N ASP A 211 -5.99 14.94 8.09
CA ASP A 211 -7.24 15.36 8.74
C ASP A 211 -8.47 14.56 8.26
N GLU A 212 -8.26 13.56 7.40
CA GLU A 212 -9.29 12.70 6.82
C GLU A 212 -10.38 13.41 6.02
N GLN A 213 -10.18 14.66 5.62
CA GLN A 213 -11.20 15.43 4.91
C GLN A 213 -11.18 15.20 3.40
N ALA A 214 -10.07 14.68 2.87
CA ALA A 214 -9.90 14.45 1.45
C ALA A 214 -9.02 13.23 1.12
N ILE A 215 -9.15 12.75 -0.11
CA ILE A 215 -8.36 11.65 -0.69
C ILE A 215 -7.63 12.18 -1.92
N VAL A 216 -6.30 12.10 -1.95
CA VAL A 216 -5.54 12.30 -3.19
C VAL A 216 -5.54 11.00 -3.97
N TYR A 217 -5.60 11.08 -5.29
CA TYR A 217 -5.46 9.92 -6.15
C TYR A 217 -4.86 10.28 -7.50
N HIS A 218 -4.34 9.27 -8.18
CA HIS A 218 -3.85 9.37 -9.54
C HIS A 218 -4.96 9.03 -10.54
N ALA A 219 -5.13 9.87 -11.55
CA ALA A 219 -5.87 9.54 -12.77
C ALA A 219 -5.08 10.02 -13.99
N SER A 220 -4.41 9.08 -14.65
CA SER A 220 -3.32 9.34 -15.60
C SER A 220 -3.65 10.40 -16.64
N PRO A 221 -2.93 11.53 -16.78
CA PRO A 221 -1.58 11.76 -16.26
C PRO A 221 -1.54 12.66 -15.01
N SER A 222 -2.67 12.88 -14.33
CA SER A 222 -2.81 13.96 -13.35
C SER A 222 -3.13 13.43 -11.95
N LEU A 223 -2.86 14.28 -10.95
CA LEU A 223 -3.31 14.05 -9.58
C LEU A 223 -4.57 14.85 -9.33
N TYR A 224 -5.45 14.26 -8.52
CA TYR A 224 -6.71 14.84 -8.12
C TYR A 224 -6.88 14.72 -6.61
N LEU A 225 -7.63 15.66 -6.04
CA LEU A 225 -8.04 15.66 -4.64
C LEU A 225 -9.57 15.59 -4.60
N TYR A 226 -10.08 14.53 -3.97
CA TYR A 226 -11.51 14.34 -3.70
C TYR A 226 -11.82 14.78 -2.27
N THR A 227 -12.75 15.71 -2.10
CA THR A 227 -13.17 16.25 -0.80
C THR A 227 -14.43 15.53 -0.31
N LEU A 228 -14.39 15.00 0.91
CA LEU A 228 -15.46 14.14 1.42
C LEU A 228 -16.76 14.90 1.72
N SER A 229 -16.65 16.14 2.20
CA SER A 229 -17.82 16.91 2.68
C SER A 229 -18.80 17.28 1.56
N ASP A 230 -18.31 17.51 0.35
CA ASP A 230 -19.13 17.91 -0.80
C ASP A 230 -19.03 16.97 -2.01
N GLY A 231 -18.19 15.92 -1.91
CA GLY A 231 -18.00 14.92 -2.94
C GLY A 231 -17.34 15.46 -4.22
N LYS A 232 -16.70 16.64 -4.17
CA LYS A 232 -16.08 17.24 -5.36
C LYS A 232 -14.63 16.79 -5.52
N THR A 233 -14.21 16.77 -6.78
CA THR A 233 -12.83 16.48 -7.18
C THR A 233 -12.22 17.69 -7.86
N ALA A 234 -11.01 18.07 -7.47
CA ALA A 234 -10.19 19.08 -8.15
C ALA A 234 -8.87 18.48 -8.63
N LYS A 235 -8.37 18.93 -9.80
CA LYS A 235 -7.02 18.59 -10.28
C LYS A 235 -5.99 19.38 -9.46
N VAL A 236 -4.98 18.71 -8.92
CA VAL A 236 -3.93 19.33 -8.09
C VAL A 236 -2.53 19.27 -8.69
N SER A 237 -2.32 18.44 -9.71
CA SER A 237 -1.10 18.48 -10.53
C SER A 237 -1.07 19.74 -11.40
N THR A 238 0.01 20.53 -11.34
CA THR A 238 0.08 21.88 -11.93
C THR A 238 0.93 21.97 -13.20
N LYS A 239 2.00 21.18 -13.30
CA LYS A 239 2.91 21.17 -14.47
C LYS A 239 2.43 20.19 -15.54
N GLU A 240 2.24 20.68 -16.76
CA GLU A 240 1.94 19.84 -17.92
C GLU A 240 3.15 18.97 -18.32
N GLY A 241 2.88 17.76 -18.83
CA GLY A 241 3.91 16.81 -19.25
C GLY A 241 4.74 16.18 -18.13
N ALA A 242 4.55 16.59 -16.87
CA ALA A 242 5.18 15.94 -15.73
C ALA A 242 4.54 14.59 -15.43
N ASP A 243 5.37 13.66 -14.95
CA ASP A 243 4.96 12.31 -14.61
C ASP A 243 4.50 12.23 -13.15
N TYR A 244 3.19 12.29 -12.93
CA TYR A 244 2.60 12.23 -11.60
C TYR A 244 2.15 10.81 -11.26
N ARG A 245 2.99 10.04 -10.60
CA ARG A 245 2.65 8.69 -10.12
C ARG A 245 2.87 8.59 -8.61
N TYR A 246 2.18 7.63 -8.00
CA TYR A 246 2.36 7.26 -6.59
C TYR A 246 2.13 8.42 -5.60
N PRO A 247 0.98 9.13 -5.70
CA PRO A 247 0.73 10.28 -4.84
C PRO A 247 0.66 9.91 -3.36
N HIS A 248 1.01 10.89 -2.53
CA HIS A 248 0.87 10.86 -1.08
C HIS A 248 0.38 12.25 -0.61
N CYS A 249 -0.19 12.35 0.60
CA CYS A 249 -0.97 13.54 0.99
C CYS A 249 -0.24 14.61 1.81
N GLU A 250 1.03 14.42 2.16
CA GLU A 250 1.68 15.19 3.22
C GLU A 250 1.89 16.65 2.81
N ALA A 251 1.91 16.91 1.50
CA ALA A 251 1.94 18.23 0.90
C ALA A 251 0.73 18.48 -0.04
N ALA A 252 -0.40 17.80 0.18
CA ALA A 252 -1.60 18.04 -0.62
C ALA A 252 -2.13 19.46 -0.40
N PRO A 253 -2.54 20.19 -1.46
CA PRO A 253 -3.21 21.48 -1.31
C PRO A 253 -4.47 21.33 -0.45
N LYS A 254 -4.72 22.30 0.42
CA LYS A 254 -5.98 22.41 1.18
C LYS A 254 -6.95 23.32 0.46
#